data_AF-A0A2E9SIZ3-F1
#
_entry.id   AF-A0A2E9SIZ3-F1
#
_cell.length_a   1.000
_cell.length_b   1.000
_cell.length_c   1.000
_cell.angle_alpha   90.00
_cell.angle_beta   90.00
_cell.angle_gamma   90.00
#
_symmetry.space_group_name_H-M   'P 1'
#
loop_
_entity.id
_entity.type
_entity.pdbx_description
1 polymer ?
#
loop_
_entity_poly.entity_id
_entity_poly.type
_entity_poly.pdbx_seq_one_letter_code
_entity_poly.pdbx_strand_id
1 'polypeptide(L)'
;MIVYQHDAAGLYQGETEADESPLEPGKFLLPARCTETPPPPEVPEGKWPRWNGHSWGLVNRPAQAEPEDPVAKLQAFLQQNPDVAQLISQ
;
A
#
# COMPACT_ATOMS: atom_id res chain seq x y z
N MET A 1 18.10 -9.18 12.48
CA MET A 1 18.64 -8.18 11.52
C MET A 1 17.48 -7.53 10.79
N ILE A 2 17.43 -6.20 10.63
CA ILE A 2 16.33 -5.55 9.88
C ILE A 2 16.47 -5.82 8.38
N VAL A 3 15.38 -6.22 7.75
CA VAL A 3 15.24 -6.44 6.31
C VAL A 3 13.94 -5.81 5.81
N TYR A 4 13.83 -5.60 4.51
CA TYR A 4 12.76 -4.82 3.89
C TYR A 4 11.87 -5.73 3.03
N GLN A 5 10.61 -5.86 3.42
CA GLN A 5 9.67 -6.74 2.78
C GLN A 5 9.01 -6.09 1.56
N HIS A 6 8.78 -6.90 0.53
CA HIS A 6 7.96 -6.54 -0.60
C HIS A 6 6.89 -7.60 -0.91
N ASP A 7 5.83 -7.22 -1.62
CA ASP A 7 4.80 -8.14 -2.06
C ASP A 7 5.23 -8.95 -3.31
N ALA A 8 4.30 -9.73 -3.87
CA ALA A 8 4.56 -10.51 -5.08
C ALA A 8 4.82 -9.65 -6.35
N ALA A 9 4.34 -8.41 -6.37
CA ALA A 9 4.59 -7.44 -7.44
C ALA A 9 5.88 -6.63 -7.22
N GLY A 10 6.49 -6.76 -6.03
CA GLY A 10 7.69 -6.05 -5.60
C GLY A 10 7.39 -4.76 -4.84
N LEU A 11 6.14 -4.44 -4.51
CA LEU A 11 5.81 -3.21 -3.76
C LEU A 11 6.25 -3.33 -2.30
N TYR A 12 6.86 -2.25 -1.78
CA TYR A 12 7.33 -2.21 -0.40
C TYR A 12 6.19 -2.33 0.61
N GLN A 13 6.36 -3.19 1.61
CA GLN A 13 5.37 -3.49 2.65
C GLN A 13 5.77 -3.01 4.04
N GLY A 14 7.08 -2.84 4.29
CA GLY A 14 7.59 -2.43 5.59
C GLY A 14 8.90 -3.14 5.96
N GLU A 15 9.38 -2.82 7.15
CA GLU A 15 10.52 -3.50 7.78
C GLU A 15 10.07 -4.77 8.49
N THR A 16 10.95 -5.76 8.54
CA THR A 16 10.78 -6.97 9.33
C THR A 16 12.13 -7.47 9.83
N GLU A 17 12.11 -8.43 10.75
CA GLU A 17 13.31 -8.99 11.35
C GLU A 17 13.64 -10.33 10.71
N ALA A 18 14.87 -10.48 10.22
CA ALA A 18 15.45 -11.76 9.85
C ALA A 18 15.92 -12.52 11.09
N ASP A 19 15.60 -13.81 11.12
CA ASP A 19 15.98 -14.74 12.18
C ASP A 19 17.43 -15.20 12.02
N GLU A 20 18.12 -15.41 13.13
CA GLU A 20 19.46 -15.99 13.14
C GLU A 20 19.41 -17.48 12.75
N SER A 21 20.38 -17.93 11.98
CA SER A 21 20.52 -19.32 11.58
C SER A 21 20.84 -20.19 12.80
N PRO A 22 20.03 -21.22 13.10
CA PRO A 22 20.31 -22.10 14.23
C PRO A 22 21.55 -22.97 14.02
N LEU A 23 22.01 -23.13 12.76
CA LEU A 23 23.17 -23.95 12.41
C LEU A 23 24.46 -23.13 12.30
N GLU A 24 24.34 -21.83 12.04
CA GLU A 24 25.46 -20.94 11.76
C GLU A 24 25.31 -19.63 12.55
N PRO A 25 25.79 -19.59 13.81
CA PRO A 25 25.72 -18.39 14.63
C PRO A 25 26.33 -17.18 13.92
N GLY A 26 25.63 -16.05 13.98
CA GLY A 26 25.97 -14.80 13.30
C GLY A 26 25.47 -14.67 11.86
N LYS A 27 24.93 -15.72 11.24
CA LYS A 27 24.25 -15.63 9.93
C LYS A 27 22.75 -15.46 10.12
N PHE A 28 22.12 -14.66 9.28
CA PHE A 28 20.67 -14.42 9.31
C PHE A 28 20.01 -15.00 8.07
N LEU A 29 18.84 -15.60 8.25
CA LEU A 29 18.04 -16.17 7.17
C LEU A 29 17.15 -15.08 6.59
N LEU A 30 17.34 -14.77 5.31
CA LEU A 30 16.51 -13.79 4.62
C LEU A 30 15.10 -14.38 4.38
N PRO A 31 14.03 -13.80 4.95
CA PRO A 31 12.68 -14.29 4.73
C PRO A 31 12.26 -14.15 3.26
N ALA A 32 11.22 -14.89 2.88
CA ALA A 32 10.68 -14.78 1.53
C ALA A 32 10.26 -13.33 1.21
N ARG A 33 10.59 -12.88 0.00
CA ARG A 33 10.26 -11.54 -0.52
C ARG A 33 10.78 -10.41 0.36
N CYS A 34 11.99 -10.57 0.89
CA CYS A 34 12.71 -9.53 1.60
C CYS A 34 14.02 -9.21 0.88
N THR A 35 14.55 -8.01 1.13
CA THR A 35 15.89 -7.59 0.72
C THR A 35 16.56 -6.88 1.89
N GLU A 36 17.89 -6.96 1.96
CA GLU A 36 18.70 -6.22 2.94
C GLU A 36 18.91 -4.76 2.51
N THR A 37 18.65 -4.46 1.24
CA THR A 37 18.79 -3.09 0.72
C THR A 37 17.62 -2.24 1.18
N PRO A 38 17.84 -1.08 1.84
CA PRO A 38 16.76 -0.21 2.26
C PRO A 38 16.04 0.44 1.08
N PRO A 39 14.72 0.66 1.15
CA PRO A 39 14.01 1.50 0.19
C PRO A 39 14.50 2.95 0.28
N PRO A 40 14.18 3.79 -0.71
CA PRO A 40 14.49 5.22 -0.64
C PRO A 40 13.91 5.83 0.65
N PRO A 41 14.69 6.65 1.39
CA PRO A 41 14.26 7.20 2.67
C PRO A 41 13.12 8.21 2.52
N GLU A 42 13.05 8.88 1.36
CA GLU A 42 12.00 9.82 1.01
C GLU A 42 11.19 9.27 -0.15
N VAL A 43 9.89 9.15 0.05
CA VAL A 43 8.94 8.74 -0.98
C VAL A 43 8.03 9.93 -1.28
N PRO A 44 8.14 10.54 -2.48
CA PRO A 44 7.26 11.63 -2.88
C PRO A 44 5.79 11.22 -2.83
N GLU A 45 4.91 12.19 -2.63
CA GLU A 45 3.47 11.96 -2.71
C GLU A 45 3.07 11.33 -4.05
N GLY A 46 2.12 10.40 -4.01
CA GLY A 46 1.70 9.65 -5.20
C GLY A 46 2.74 8.67 -5.74
N LYS A 47 3.88 8.47 -5.05
CA LYS A 47 4.86 7.41 -5.38
C LYS A 47 4.82 6.27 -4.37
N TRP A 48 5.41 5.15 -4.77
CA TRP A 48 5.63 3.99 -3.92
C TRP A 48 6.91 3.24 -4.33
N PRO A 49 7.74 2.77 -3.37
CA PRO A 49 8.90 1.96 -3.70
C PRO A 49 8.51 0.58 -4.25
N ARG A 50 9.24 0.13 -5.27
CA ARG A 50 9.10 -1.19 -5.86
C ARG A 50 10.46 -1.83 -6.11
N TRP A 51 10.66 -3.03 -5.58
CA TRP A 51 11.80 -3.88 -5.82
C TRP A 51 11.70 -4.53 -7.21
N ASN A 52 12.77 -4.44 -8.00
CA ASN A 52 12.85 -5.04 -9.34
C ASN A 52 13.68 -6.35 -9.37
N GLY A 53 14.11 -6.84 -8.21
CA GLY A 53 15.03 -7.98 -8.09
C GLY A 53 16.49 -7.58 -7.81
N HIS A 54 16.84 -6.30 -8.01
CA HIS A 54 18.19 -5.79 -7.81
C HIS A 54 18.24 -4.47 -7.03
N SER A 55 17.29 -3.56 -7.27
CA SER A 55 17.23 -2.26 -6.62
C SER A 55 15.79 -1.78 -6.45
N TRP A 56 15.62 -0.79 -5.57
CA TRP A 56 14.36 -0.08 -5.41
C TRP A 56 14.22 1.00 -6.48
N GLY A 57 13.07 1.02 -7.15
CA GLY A 57 12.61 2.15 -7.96
C GLY A 57 11.33 2.75 -7.38
N LEU A 58 10.96 3.96 -7.81
CA LEU A 58 9.68 4.57 -7.46
C LEU A 58 8.67 4.38 -8.58
N VAL A 59 7.51 3.82 -8.26
CA VAL A 59 6.36 3.71 -9.17
C VAL A 59 5.24 4.63 -8.73
N ASN A 60 4.25 4.86 -9.61
CA ASN A 60 3.05 5.61 -9.24
C ASN A 60 2.20 4.77 -8.28
N ARG A 61 1.79 5.37 -7.16
CA ARG A 61 0.70 4.84 -6.35
C ARG A 61 -0.60 5.12 -7.09
N PRO A 62 -1.55 4.15 -7.14
CA PRO A 62 -2.89 4.45 -7.61
C PRO A 62 -3.45 5.63 -6.82
N ALA A 63 -4.05 6.60 -7.52
CA ALA A 63 -4.75 7.68 -6.86
C ALA A 63 -5.86 7.06 -6.02
N GLN A 64 -5.86 7.34 -4.71
CA GLN A 64 -7.04 7.07 -3.90
C GLN A 64 -8.13 7.98 -4.46
N ALA A 65 -9.26 7.40 -4.87
CA ALA A 65 -10.42 8.20 -5.22
C ALA A 65 -10.75 9.05 -4.01
N GLU A 66 -10.79 10.38 -4.19
CA GLU A 66 -11.21 11.27 -3.13
C GLU A 66 -12.60 10.80 -2.65
N PRO A 67 -12.83 10.69 -1.33
CA PRO A 67 -14.15 10.36 -0.84
C PRO A 67 -15.11 11.44 -1.35
N GLU A 68 -16.00 11.07 -2.27
CA GLU A 68 -17.08 11.95 -2.71
C GLU A 68 -17.83 12.42 -1.47
N ASP A 69 -18.14 13.72 -1.38
CA ASP A 69 -18.96 14.25 -0.29
C ASP A 69 -20.25 13.42 -0.19
N PRO A 70 -20.46 12.68 0.92
CA PRO A 70 -21.61 11.80 1.06
C PRO A 70 -22.93 12.54 0.90
N VAL A 71 -22.97 13.82 1.31
CA VAL A 71 -24.17 14.67 1.18
C VAL A 71 -24.40 15.02 -0.28
N ALA A 72 -23.39 15.50 -1.01
CA ALA A 72 -23.51 15.77 -2.45
C ALA A 72 -23.91 14.51 -3.25
N LYS A 73 -23.34 13.36 -2.89
CA LYS A 73 -23.69 12.06 -3.50
C LYS A 73 -25.14 11.68 -3.24
N LEU A 74 -25.60 11.82 -2.00
CA LEU A 74 -27.00 11.57 -1.64
C LEU A 74 -27.94 12.54 -2.37
N GLN A 75 -27.61 13.82 -2.43
CA GLN A 75 -28.41 14.82 -3.16
C GLN A 75 -28.53 14.46 -4.64
N ALA A 76 -27.42 14.13 -5.31
CA ALA A 76 -27.43 13.72 -6.71
C ALA A 76 -28.28 12.47 -6.93
N PHE A 77 -28.17 11.48 -6.03
CA PHE A 77 -28.99 10.27 -6.06
C PHE A 77 -30.48 10.59 -5.92
N LEU A 78 -30.88 11.43 -4.96
CA LEU A 78 -32.28 11.80 -4.76
C LEU A 78 -32.85 12.63 -5.92
N GLN A 79 -32.04 13.48 -6.56
CA GLN A 79 -32.44 14.22 -7.76
C GLN A 79 -32.71 13.29 -8.95
N GLN A 80 -31.92 12.23 -9.09
CA GLN A 80 -32.08 11.24 -10.15
C GLN A 80 -33.23 10.26 -9.87
N ASN A 81 -33.63 10.09 -8.61
CA ASN A 81 -34.64 9.14 -8.15
C ASN A 81 -35.72 9.86 -7.32
N PRO A 82 -36.63 10.62 -7.96
CA PRO A 82 -37.61 11.45 -7.26
C PRO A 82 -38.65 10.65 -6.48
N ASP A 83 -38.93 9.41 -6.88
CA ASP A 83 -39.77 8.45 -6.17
C ASP A 83 -39.15 8.07 -4.81
N VAL A 84 -37.83 7.83 -4.78
CA VAL A 84 -37.09 7.57 -3.54
C VAL A 84 -37.10 8.80 -2.64
N ALA A 85 -36.95 10.00 -3.20
CA ALA A 85 -37.03 11.25 -2.45
C ALA A 85 -38.42 11.46 -1.81
N GLN A 86 -39.50 11.10 -2.51
CA GLN A 86 -40.85 11.16 -1.96
C GLN A 86 -41.06 10.15 -0.83
N LEU A 87 -40.52 8.94 -0.97
CA LEU A 87 -40.65 7.89 0.05
C LEU A 87 -40.03 8.29 1.39
N ILE A 88 -38.89 8.98 1.38
CA ILE A 88 -38.18 9.38 2.62
C ILE A 88 -38.79 10.62 3.29
N SER A 89 -39.63 11.38 2.60
CA SER A 89 -40.26 12.60 3.13
C SER A 89 -41.59 12.38 3.87
N GLN A 90 -42.00 11.11 4.01
CA GLN A 90 -43.23 10.66 4.66
C GLN A 90 -43.01 10.34 6.14
#